data_AF-A0A925XDM4-F1
#
_entry.id   AF-A0A925XDM4-F1
#
_cell.length_a   1.000
_cell.length_b   1.000
_cell.length_c   1.000
_cell.angle_alpha   90.00
_cell.angle_beta   90.00
_cell.angle_gamma   90.00
#
_symmetry.space_group_name_H-M   'P 1'
#
loop_
_entity.id
_entity.type
_entity.pdbx_description
1 polymer ?
#
loop_
_entity_poly.entity_id
_entity_poly.type
_entity_poly.pdbx_seq_one_letter_code
_entity_poly.pdbx_strand_id
1 'polypeptide(L)'
;KGQSGEPQDMPPQDGQPPKDQNSQDQQEQGDDAKKPDKTPGRDEVEKAKQEMERAIEELKKSRNARASDKQDQALAELLKAKEKLEEILRQLREEERAMVLAALEARFRDMLLKQEAVNNGTLGIHAVPIDKRSDRHRNRAVELARNEDEISLLAAKALTLLKEEGSSVAFPEAVEQIRDDMLTVARRLERTDVGEITQNIEADIVESLREILEAMQKELEKLKDQKQQQQQQQQEEKKPSRLVNKLAELKMLRSLQYRVNRRTKQMGRLVDGEQALDADVVSQLRQLSERQAKVQRATHDLATGKNE
;
A
#
# COMPACT_ATOMS: atom_id res chain seq x y z
N LYS A 1 45.93 26.68 37.48
CA LYS A 1 45.00 27.38 38.40
C LYS A 1 43.60 26.96 37.94
N GLY A 2 43.01 25.89 38.47
CA GLY A 2 42.47 25.73 39.85
C GLY A 2 41.07 26.39 39.87
N GLN A 3 39.95 25.80 40.28
CA GLN A 3 39.55 24.73 41.21
C GLN A 3 38.18 24.19 40.72
N SER A 4 37.80 22.90 40.73
CA SER A 4 37.49 21.95 41.81
C SER A 4 36.39 22.34 42.81
N GLY A 5 35.41 21.43 42.98
CA GLY A 5 34.34 21.50 43.99
C GLY A 5 33.32 20.35 43.84
N GLU A 6 33.67 19.18 44.37
CA GLU A 6 32.93 17.89 44.44
C GLU A 6 31.74 17.88 45.46
N PRO A 7 30.89 16.84 45.40
CA PRO A 7 29.63 16.71 46.16
C PRO A 7 29.81 16.09 47.57
N GLN A 8 28.82 16.29 48.44
CA GLN A 8 28.76 15.69 49.79
C GLN A 8 27.70 14.59 49.89
N ASP A 9 28.15 13.40 50.28
CA ASP A 9 27.38 12.32 50.90
C ASP A 9 27.23 12.53 52.42
N MET A 10 26.07 12.17 52.99
CA MET A 10 25.99 11.52 54.31
C MET A 10 24.62 10.81 54.53
N PRO A 11 24.55 9.73 55.36
CA PRO A 11 23.55 8.66 55.26
C PRO A 11 22.55 8.62 56.47
N PRO A 12 21.90 7.49 56.85
CA PRO A 12 20.43 7.35 56.91
C PRO A 12 19.85 7.28 58.34
N GLN A 13 18.53 7.37 58.50
CA GLN A 13 17.86 7.11 59.79
C GLN A 13 16.51 6.37 59.63
N ASP A 14 16.42 5.21 60.29
CA ASP A 14 15.26 4.34 60.46
C ASP A 14 14.15 4.95 61.34
N GLY A 15 12.90 4.55 61.10
CA GLY A 15 11.78 4.74 62.04
C GLY A 15 10.37 4.58 61.44
N GLN A 16 9.79 3.37 61.48
CA GLN A 16 8.37 3.07 61.20
C GLN A 16 7.42 3.53 62.35
N PRO A 17 6.08 3.26 62.31
CA PRO A 17 4.97 3.97 61.66
C PRO A 17 3.91 4.48 62.71
N PRO A 18 2.76 5.09 62.34
CA PRO A 18 1.51 4.28 62.32
C PRO A 18 0.35 4.76 61.40
N LYS A 19 -0.42 3.75 60.95
CA LYS A 19 -1.87 3.60 60.68
C LYS A 19 -2.82 4.80 60.48
N ASP A 20 -3.54 4.70 59.36
CA ASP A 20 -4.99 4.87 59.13
C ASP A 20 -5.82 5.80 60.04
N GLN A 21 -6.36 6.87 59.46
CA GLN A 21 -7.82 7.11 59.54
C GLN A 21 -8.36 7.96 58.38
N ASN A 22 -9.41 7.41 57.80
CA ASN A 22 -10.28 7.89 56.74
C ASN A 22 -11.11 9.10 57.19
N SER A 23 -11.30 10.13 56.34
CA SER A 23 -12.54 10.92 56.16
C SER A 23 -12.39 12.03 55.10
N GLN A 24 -12.99 11.73 53.94
CA GLN A 24 -13.94 12.54 53.15
C GLN A 24 -13.66 13.98 52.67
N ASP A 25 -13.93 14.09 51.36
CA ASP A 25 -14.58 15.19 50.62
C ASP A 25 -13.77 16.44 50.25
N GLN A 26 -13.26 16.41 49.01
CA GLN A 26 -13.44 17.52 48.08
C GLN A 26 -13.58 17.00 46.64
N GLN A 27 -14.81 17.08 46.13
CA GLN A 27 -15.17 17.05 44.71
C GLN A 27 -14.80 18.38 44.06
N GLU A 28 -14.07 18.33 42.95
CA GLU A 28 -14.21 19.25 41.79
C GLU A 28 -13.82 18.41 40.55
N GLN A 29 -14.81 17.82 39.88
CA GLN A 29 -15.36 18.27 38.59
C GLN A 29 -14.31 18.60 37.52
N GLY A 30 -14.12 17.64 36.62
CA GLY A 30 -13.40 17.75 35.35
C GLY A 30 -13.89 16.62 34.44
N ASP A 31 -15.17 16.70 34.08
CA ASP A 31 -15.90 15.72 33.26
C ASP A 31 -15.74 16.11 31.79
N ASP A 32 -14.73 15.52 31.12
CA ASP A 32 -14.74 15.31 29.66
C ASP A 32 -13.74 14.20 29.30
N ALA A 33 -13.83 13.08 30.02
CA ALA A 33 -13.20 11.85 29.57
C ALA A 33 -14.09 11.27 28.47
N LYS A 34 -13.74 11.56 27.21
CA LYS A 34 -14.16 10.77 26.04
C LYS A 34 -14.13 9.30 26.44
N LYS A 35 -15.31 8.69 26.53
CA LYS A 35 -15.45 7.24 26.71
C LYS A 35 -14.51 6.59 25.70
N PRO A 36 -13.59 5.70 26.12
CA PRO A 36 -12.75 5.00 25.17
C PRO A 36 -13.71 4.27 24.23
N ASP A 37 -13.54 4.46 22.92
CA ASP A 37 -14.28 3.70 21.92
C ASP A 37 -14.29 2.25 22.36
N LYS A 38 -15.47 1.75 22.76
CA LYS A 38 -15.60 0.40 23.26
C LYS A 38 -15.12 -0.51 22.14
N THR A 39 -14.04 -1.25 22.39
CA THR A 39 -13.55 -2.25 21.46
C THR A 39 -14.73 -3.17 21.09
N PRO A 40 -15.13 -3.23 19.81
CA PRO A 40 -16.32 -3.98 19.45
C PRO A 40 -16.19 -5.45 19.86
N GLY A 41 -17.26 -6.07 20.38
CA GLY A 41 -17.24 -7.44 20.91
C GLY A 41 -16.74 -7.60 22.35
N ARG A 42 -16.23 -6.55 22.98
CA ARG A 42 -15.74 -6.58 24.36
C ARG A 42 -16.83 -6.87 25.39
N ASP A 43 -18.02 -6.29 25.21
CA ASP A 43 -19.15 -6.47 26.12
C ASP A 43 -19.66 -7.94 26.10
N GLU A 44 -19.66 -8.61 24.94
CA GLU A 44 -20.04 -10.03 24.82
C GLU A 44 -19.00 -10.98 25.41
N VAL A 45 -17.71 -10.70 25.24
CA VAL A 45 -16.62 -11.47 25.87
C VAL A 45 -16.65 -11.30 27.40
N GLU A 46 -16.99 -10.10 27.88
CA GLU A 46 -17.09 -9.79 29.31
C GLU A 46 -18.29 -10.49 29.97
N LYS A 47 -19.42 -10.60 29.27
CA LYS A 47 -20.58 -11.42 29.71
C LYS A 47 -20.26 -12.91 29.77
N ALA A 48 -19.61 -13.44 28.74
CA ALA A 48 -19.19 -14.84 28.74
C ALA A 48 -18.24 -15.16 29.91
N LYS A 49 -17.34 -14.22 30.25
CA LYS A 49 -16.47 -14.33 31.43
C LYS A 49 -17.28 -14.42 32.74
N GLN A 50 -18.31 -13.59 32.90
CA GLN A 50 -19.17 -13.61 34.08
C GLN A 50 -19.96 -14.93 34.21
N GLU A 51 -20.44 -15.49 33.10
CA GLU A 51 -21.14 -16.79 33.12
C GLU A 51 -20.19 -17.96 33.44
N MET A 52 -18.95 -17.94 32.95
CA MET A 52 -17.92 -18.91 33.34
C MET A 52 -17.61 -18.83 34.85
N GLU A 53 -17.50 -17.63 35.43
CA GLU A 53 -17.30 -17.44 36.87
C GLU A 53 -18.48 -18.00 37.70
N ARG A 54 -19.71 -17.79 37.24
CA ARG A 54 -20.92 -18.36 37.86
C ARG A 54 -20.98 -19.88 37.76
N ALA A 55 -20.51 -20.46 36.66
CA ALA A 55 -20.40 -21.91 36.50
C ALA A 55 -19.38 -22.51 37.48
N ILE A 56 -18.24 -21.86 37.69
CA ILE A 56 -17.22 -22.28 38.67
C ILE A 56 -17.80 -22.29 40.10
N GLU A 57 -18.61 -21.30 40.47
CA GLU A 57 -19.28 -21.29 41.78
C GLU A 57 -20.32 -22.40 41.95
N GLU A 58 -21.06 -22.75 40.90
CA GLU A 58 -22.04 -23.84 40.93
C GLU A 58 -21.36 -25.21 41.05
N LEU A 59 -20.22 -25.41 40.38
CA LEU A 59 -19.37 -26.60 40.55
C LEU A 59 -18.85 -26.73 41.99
N LYS A 60 -18.39 -25.62 42.59
CA LYS A 60 -17.97 -25.57 44.01
C LYS A 60 -19.11 -25.94 44.97
N LYS A 61 -20.35 -25.67 44.60
CA LYS A 61 -21.57 -25.99 45.36
C LYS A 61 -22.13 -27.41 45.04
N SER A 62 -21.39 -28.25 44.32
CA SER A 62 -21.80 -29.61 43.88
C SER A 62 -23.09 -29.63 43.04
N ARG A 63 -23.43 -28.52 42.36
CA ARG A 63 -24.60 -28.41 41.47
C ARG A 63 -24.20 -28.69 40.02
N ASN A 64 -23.80 -29.94 39.76
CA ASN A 64 -23.20 -30.34 38.48
C ASN A 64 -24.11 -30.06 37.26
N ALA A 65 -25.42 -30.29 37.36
CA ALA A 65 -26.36 -30.04 36.27
C ALA A 65 -26.47 -28.54 35.90
N ARG A 66 -26.64 -27.67 36.90
CA ARG A 66 -26.75 -26.22 36.69
C ARG A 66 -25.43 -25.58 36.24
N ALA A 67 -24.31 -26.17 36.63
CA ALA A 67 -23.00 -25.77 36.13
C ALA A 67 -22.83 -26.09 34.64
N SER A 68 -23.30 -27.27 34.19
CA SER A 68 -23.31 -27.64 32.77
C SER A 68 -24.12 -26.65 31.95
N ASP A 69 -25.36 -26.34 32.37
CA ASP A 69 -26.23 -25.40 31.66
C ASP A 69 -25.60 -24.00 31.52
N LYS A 70 -24.88 -23.53 32.55
CA LYS A 70 -24.17 -22.25 32.50
C LYS A 70 -22.94 -22.28 31.61
N GLN A 71 -22.23 -23.41 31.55
CA GLN A 71 -21.11 -23.59 30.61
C GLN A 71 -21.61 -23.60 29.15
N ASP A 72 -22.73 -24.26 28.89
CA ASP A 72 -23.35 -24.27 27.55
C ASP A 72 -23.82 -22.87 27.14
N GLN A 73 -24.39 -22.10 28.08
CA GLN A 73 -24.74 -20.70 27.86
C GLN A 73 -23.51 -19.82 27.58
N ALA A 74 -22.44 -19.96 28.37
CA ALA A 74 -21.19 -19.22 28.15
C ALA A 74 -20.57 -19.56 26.79
N LEU A 75 -20.60 -20.84 26.37
CA LEU A 75 -20.13 -21.27 25.06
C LEU A 75 -20.96 -20.65 23.93
N ALA A 76 -22.29 -20.66 24.06
CA ALA A 76 -23.19 -20.03 23.09
C ALA A 76 -22.95 -18.50 22.97
N GLU A 77 -22.66 -17.82 24.08
CA GLU A 77 -22.31 -16.40 24.08
C GLU A 77 -20.94 -16.14 23.43
N LEU A 78 -19.93 -16.98 23.69
CA LEU A 78 -18.62 -16.88 23.03
C LEU A 78 -18.69 -17.11 21.53
N LEU A 79 -19.51 -18.07 21.08
CA LEU A 79 -19.74 -18.31 19.65
C LEU A 79 -20.39 -17.10 18.98
N LYS A 80 -21.43 -16.51 19.61
CA LYS A 80 -22.04 -15.26 19.12
C LYS A 80 -21.05 -14.09 19.12
N ALA A 81 -20.19 -13.99 20.14
CA ALA A 81 -19.15 -12.96 20.21
C ALA A 81 -18.13 -13.14 19.09
N LYS A 82 -17.71 -14.37 18.83
CA LYS A 82 -16.81 -14.74 17.73
C LYS A 82 -17.42 -14.35 16.38
N GLU A 83 -18.67 -14.73 16.10
CA GLU A 83 -19.35 -14.39 14.84
C GLU A 83 -19.45 -12.88 14.62
N LYS A 84 -19.82 -12.12 15.66
CA LYS A 84 -19.84 -10.65 15.61
C LYS A 84 -18.46 -10.04 15.37
N LEU A 85 -17.43 -10.55 16.05
CA LEU A 85 -16.06 -10.09 15.86
C LEU A 85 -15.56 -10.39 14.45
N GLU A 86 -15.89 -11.56 13.89
CA GLU A 86 -15.55 -11.92 12.51
C GLU A 86 -16.25 -11.00 11.50
N GLU A 87 -17.51 -10.65 11.72
CA GLU A 87 -18.24 -9.67 10.89
C GLU A 87 -17.60 -8.27 10.95
N ILE A 88 -17.29 -7.80 12.16
CA ILE A 88 -16.67 -6.48 12.37
C ILE A 88 -15.25 -6.45 11.77
N LEU A 89 -14.48 -7.52 11.95
CA LEU A 89 -13.16 -7.66 11.31
C LEU A 89 -13.27 -7.63 9.79
N ARG A 90 -14.30 -8.25 9.21
CA ARG A 90 -14.55 -8.20 7.76
C ARG A 90 -14.85 -6.76 7.30
N GLN A 91 -15.74 -6.06 8.00
CA GLN A 91 -16.08 -4.66 7.69
C GLN A 91 -14.85 -3.75 7.77
N LEU A 92 -14.06 -3.86 8.85
CA LEU A 92 -12.84 -3.06 9.03
C LEU A 92 -11.80 -3.32 7.92
N ARG A 93 -11.61 -4.59 7.53
CA ARG A 93 -10.70 -4.93 6.41
C ARG A 93 -11.18 -4.34 5.08
N GLU A 94 -12.48 -4.37 4.81
CA GLU A 94 -13.05 -3.77 3.58
C GLU A 94 -12.88 -2.25 3.56
N GLU A 95 -13.02 -1.59 4.71
CA GLU A 95 -12.78 -0.15 4.87
C GLU A 95 -11.30 0.21 4.71
N GLU A 96 -10.41 -0.52 5.36
CA GLU A 96 -8.96 -0.36 5.21
C GLU A 96 -8.55 -0.54 3.75
N ARG A 97 -9.02 -1.60 3.09
CA ARG A 97 -8.77 -1.85 1.67
C ARG A 97 -9.25 -0.70 0.79
N ALA A 98 -10.46 -0.19 1.04
CA ALA A 98 -11.01 0.94 0.28
C ALA A 98 -10.19 2.23 0.49
N MET A 99 -9.73 2.49 1.72
CA MET A 99 -8.86 3.63 2.02
C MET A 99 -7.52 3.52 1.32
N VAL A 100 -6.86 2.35 1.37
CA VAL A 100 -5.58 2.11 0.70
C VAL A 100 -5.72 2.25 -0.81
N LEU A 101 -6.76 1.65 -1.41
CA LEU A 101 -7.05 1.81 -2.84
C LEU A 101 -7.26 3.26 -3.24
N ALA A 102 -8.05 4.02 -2.48
CA ALA A 102 -8.30 5.43 -2.77
C ALA A 102 -7.03 6.28 -2.64
N ALA A 103 -6.20 6.01 -1.63
CA ALA A 103 -4.92 6.69 -1.45
C ALA A 103 -3.94 6.39 -2.60
N LEU A 104 -3.88 5.13 -3.05
CA LEU A 104 -3.07 4.74 -4.21
C LEU A 104 -3.61 5.40 -5.49
N GLU A 105 -4.93 5.36 -5.72
CA GLU A 105 -5.59 5.97 -6.88
C GLU A 105 -5.29 7.46 -6.98
N ALA A 106 -5.36 8.19 -5.86
CA ALA A 106 -5.00 9.60 -5.80
C ALA A 106 -3.53 9.84 -6.16
N ARG A 107 -2.61 9.01 -5.66
CA ARG A 107 -1.17 9.10 -5.98
C ARG A 107 -0.89 8.81 -7.45
N PHE A 108 -1.48 7.77 -8.02
CA PHE A 108 -1.32 7.44 -9.45
C PHE A 108 -1.91 8.54 -10.35
N ARG A 109 -3.01 9.18 -9.94
CA ARG A 109 -3.60 10.31 -10.67
C ARG A 109 -2.67 11.52 -10.67
N ASP A 110 -2.08 11.86 -9.52
CA ASP A 110 -1.08 12.93 -9.42
C ASP A 110 0.16 12.64 -10.27
N MET A 111 0.68 11.41 -10.21
CA MET A 111 1.79 10.98 -11.07
C MET A 111 1.46 11.09 -12.55
N LEU A 112 0.27 10.66 -12.98
CA LEU A 112 -0.16 10.76 -14.37
C LEU A 112 -0.21 12.21 -14.86
N LEU A 113 -0.81 13.12 -14.07
CA LEU A 113 -0.88 14.53 -14.42
C LEU A 113 0.52 15.15 -14.60
N LYS A 114 1.44 14.84 -13.68
CA LYS A 114 2.83 15.31 -13.75
C LYS A 114 3.57 14.71 -14.95
N GLN A 115 3.39 13.42 -15.21
CA GLN A 115 4.00 12.72 -16.35
C GLN A 115 3.54 13.29 -17.69
N GLU A 116 2.25 13.57 -17.83
CA GLU A 116 1.70 14.18 -19.05
C GLU A 116 2.28 15.58 -19.28
N ALA A 117 2.48 16.36 -18.20
CA ALA A 117 3.14 17.66 -18.29
C ALA A 117 4.61 17.54 -18.73
N VAL A 118 5.34 16.53 -18.24
CA VAL A 118 6.72 16.25 -18.69
C VAL A 118 6.75 15.87 -20.16
N ASN A 119 5.98 14.85 -20.56
CA ASN A 119 5.94 14.35 -21.94
C ASN A 119 5.59 15.48 -22.94
N ASN A 120 4.56 16.28 -22.64
CA ASN A 120 4.21 17.45 -23.45
C ASN A 120 5.36 18.48 -23.52
N GLY A 121 6.07 18.68 -22.42
CA GLY A 121 7.27 19.52 -22.38
C GLY A 121 8.39 19.00 -23.27
N THR A 122 8.66 17.69 -23.22
CA THR A 122 9.67 17.00 -24.04
C THR A 122 9.35 17.12 -25.52
N LEU A 123 8.08 16.89 -25.91
CA LEU A 123 7.58 17.09 -27.27
C LEU A 123 7.76 18.54 -27.74
N GLY A 124 7.46 19.51 -26.87
CA GLY A 124 7.63 20.94 -27.17
C GLY A 124 9.09 21.31 -27.45
N ILE A 125 10.05 20.74 -26.72
CA ILE A 125 11.49 20.95 -26.98
C ILE A 125 11.90 20.25 -28.27
N HIS A 126 11.42 19.03 -28.50
CA HIS A 126 11.77 18.25 -29.68
C HIS A 126 11.32 18.91 -30.98
N ALA A 127 10.13 19.53 -30.97
CA ALA A 127 9.57 20.25 -32.12
C ALA A 127 10.43 21.42 -32.61
N VAL A 128 11.31 21.96 -31.76
CA VAL A 128 12.27 22.99 -32.14
C VAL A 128 13.48 22.31 -32.82
N PRO A 129 13.85 22.71 -34.05
CA PRO A 129 15.04 22.21 -34.74
C PRO A 129 16.31 22.39 -33.91
N ILE A 130 17.21 21.40 -33.96
CA ILE A 130 18.42 21.35 -33.10
C ILE A 130 19.27 22.62 -33.23
N ASP A 131 19.41 23.15 -34.45
CA ASP A 131 20.14 24.39 -34.77
C ASP A 131 19.51 25.65 -34.16
N LYS A 132 18.22 25.61 -33.82
CA LYS A 132 17.46 26.72 -33.22
C LYS A 132 17.27 26.57 -31.71
N ARG A 133 17.73 25.48 -31.11
CA ARG A 133 17.62 25.26 -29.66
C ARG A 133 18.63 26.15 -28.92
N SER A 134 18.10 27.14 -28.21
CA SER A 134 18.86 27.98 -27.27
C SER A 134 18.99 27.38 -25.88
N ASP A 135 19.80 28.01 -25.02
CA ASP A 135 19.96 27.66 -23.59
C ASP A 135 18.64 27.57 -22.83
N ARG A 136 17.59 28.29 -23.25
CA ARG A 136 16.25 28.19 -22.66
C ARG A 136 15.67 26.78 -22.80
N HIS A 137 15.87 26.14 -23.94
CA HIS A 137 15.40 24.77 -24.20
C HIS A 137 16.20 23.75 -23.39
N ARG A 138 17.52 23.96 -23.29
CA ARG A 138 18.41 23.14 -22.45
C ARG A 138 18.00 23.24 -20.98
N ASN A 139 17.80 24.46 -20.47
CA ASN A 139 17.37 24.68 -19.08
C ASN A 139 15.99 24.06 -18.82
N ARG A 140 15.07 24.16 -19.80
CA ARG A 140 13.76 23.50 -19.71
C ARG A 140 13.90 21.98 -19.66
N ALA A 141 14.76 21.37 -20.47
CA ALA A 141 14.99 19.92 -20.42
C ALA A 141 15.52 19.47 -19.04
N VAL A 142 16.45 20.23 -18.45
CA VAL A 142 16.96 19.96 -17.10
C VAL A 142 15.87 20.12 -16.04
N GLU A 143 14.97 21.09 -16.17
CA GLU A 143 13.81 21.23 -15.30
C GLU A 143 12.86 20.02 -15.41
N LEU A 144 12.57 19.57 -16.64
CA LEU A 144 11.77 18.37 -16.88
C LEU A 144 12.43 17.12 -16.29
N ALA A 145 13.75 17.01 -16.35
CA ALA A 145 14.48 15.92 -15.72
C ALA A 145 14.27 15.87 -14.20
N ARG A 146 14.33 17.02 -13.53
CA ARG A 146 14.05 17.10 -12.08
C ARG A 146 12.62 16.72 -11.76
N ASN A 147 11.66 17.13 -12.59
CA ASN A 147 10.27 16.73 -12.44
C ASN A 147 10.11 15.21 -12.56
N GLU A 148 10.80 14.55 -13.50
CA GLU A 148 10.83 13.09 -13.62
C GLU A 148 11.40 12.40 -12.37
N ASP A 149 12.50 12.92 -11.83
CA ASP A 149 13.06 12.40 -10.57
C ASP A 149 12.05 12.51 -9.42
N GLU A 150 11.33 13.63 -9.32
CA GLU A 150 10.27 13.80 -8.32
C GLU A 150 9.13 12.78 -8.50
N ILE A 151 8.69 12.54 -9.74
CA ILE A 151 7.64 11.54 -10.01
C ILE A 151 8.14 10.13 -9.69
N SER A 152 9.41 9.82 -9.98
CA SER A 152 10.01 8.53 -9.65
C SER A 152 10.00 8.25 -8.14
N LEU A 153 10.15 9.27 -7.31
CA LEU A 153 10.04 9.17 -5.85
C LEU A 153 8.60 8.88 -5.40
N LEU A 154 7.60 9.45 -6.08
CA LEU A 154 6.20 9.11 -5.84
C LEU A 154 5.92 7.64 -6.20
N ALA A 155 6.46 7.17 -7.32
CA ALA A 155 6.34 5.78 -7.75
C ALA A 155 7.00 4.82 -6.75
N ALA A 156 8.19 5.16 -6.22
CA ALA A 156 8.86 4.37 -5.19
C ALA A 156 8.04 4.27 -3.89
N LYS A 157 7.40 5.36 -3.47
CA LYS A 157 6.50 5.37 -2.30
C LYS A 157 5.25 4.53 -2.54
N ALA A 158 4.64 4.62 -3.72
CA ALA A 158 3.49 3.78 -4.10
C ALA A 158 3.87 2.29 -4.16
N LEU A 159 5.05 1.97 -4.70
CA LEU A 159 5.57 0.61 -4.75
C LEU A 159 5.75 0.00 -3.37
N THR A 160 6.20 0.80 -2.39
CA THR A 160 6.39 0.33 -1.01
C THR A 160 5.05 -0.10 -0.41
N LEU A 161 4.01 0.73 -0.55
CA LEU A 161 2.66 0.38 -0.08
C LEU A 161 2.09 -0.88 -0.75
N LEU A 162 2.30 -1.02 -2.06
CA LEU A 162 1.86 -2.21 -2.79
C LEU A 162 2.60 -3.49 -2.37
N LYS A 163 3.88 -3.38 -1.99
CA LYS A 163 4.66 -4.52 -1.48
C LYS A 163 4.29 -4.89 -0.05
N GLU A 164 4.00 -3.90 0.81
CA GLU A 164 3.53 -4.12 2.18
C GLU A 164 2.16 -4.81 2.23
N GLU A 165 1.28 -4.50 1.28
CA GLU A 165 -0.03 -5.13 1.15
C GLU A 165 0.07 -6.61 0.74
N GLY A 166 1.09 -6.97 -0.05
CA GLY A 166 1.52 -8.36 -0.28
C GLY A 166 0.58 -9.24 -1.12
N SER A 167 -0.62 -8.78 -1.48
CA SER A 167 -1.62 -9.62 -2.16
C SER A 167 -1.57 -9.55 -3.69
N SER A 168 -0.83 -8.59 -4.24
CA SER A 168 -0.62 -8.36 -5.66
C SER A 168 0.79 -8.78 -6.12
N VAL A 169 0.89 -9.28 -7.36
CA VAL A 169 2.17 -9.67 -7.97
C VAL A 169 2.50 -8.77 -9.15
N ALA A 170 1.52 -8.49 -10.01
CA ALA A 170 1.70 -7.78 -11.26
C ALA A 170 1.72 -6.25 -11.09
N PHE A 171 0.98 -5.69 -10.14
CA PHE A 171 0.98 -4.24 -9.91
C PHE A 171 2.32 -3.74 -9.35
N PRO A 172 2.90 -4.37 -8.30
CA PRO A 172 4.25 -4.01 -7.86
C PRO A 172 5.27 -4.06 -8.99
N GLU A 173 5.24 -5.11 -9.82
CA GLU A 173 6.13 -5.24 -10.97
C GLU A 173 5.93 -4.11 -11.99
N ALA A 174 4.67 -3.77 -12.32
CA ALA A 174 4.37 -2.68 -13.24
C ALA A 174 4.86 -1.32 -12.73
N VAL A 175 4.66 -1.04 -11.44
CA VAL A 175 5.11 0.21 -10.81
C VAL A 175 6.63 0.28 -10.71
N GLU A 176 7.29 -0.85 -10.48
CA GLU A 176 8.75 -0.94 -10.52
C GLU A 176 9.30 -0.58 -11.90
N GLN A 177 8.72 -1.13 -12.97
CA GLN A 177 9.12 -0.79 -14.34
C GLN A 177 8.85 0.67 -14.69
N ILE A 178 7.71 1.23 -14.26
CA ILE A 178 7.38 2.65 -14.42
C ILE A 178 8.45 3.53 -13.77
N ARG A 179 8.81 3.25 -12.52
CA ARG A 179 9.84 4.00 -11.80
C ARG A 179 11.19 3.93 -12.52
N ASP A 180 11.60 2.75 -12.96
CA ASP A 180 12.89 2.57 -13.64
C ASP A 180 12.92 3.27 -15.02
N ASP A 181 11.77 3.37 -15.69
CA ASP A 181 11.57 4.17 -16.89
C ASP A 181 11.68 5.68 -16.59
N MET A 182 11.02 6.19 -15.55
CA MET A 182 11.13 7.60 -15.12
C MET A 182 12.60 7.99 -14.85
N LEU A 183 13.35 7.15 -14.13
CA LEU A 183 14.78 7.35 -13.88
C LEU A 183 15.64 7.32 -15.17
N THR A 184 15.19 6.59 -16.19
CA THR A 184 15.85 6.58 -17.50
C THR A 184 15.54 7.85 -18.26
N VAL A 185 14.29 8.32 -18.26
CA VAL A 185 13.88 9.59 -18.86
C VAL A 185 14.60 10.76 -18.21
N ALA A 186 14.64 10.84 -16.87
CA ALA A 186 15.34 11.89 -16.13
C ALA A 186 16.80 12.06 -16.63
N ARG A 187 17.58 10.96 -16.64
CA ARG A 187 18.98 10.96 -17.13
C ARG A 187 19.12 11.39 -18.59
N ARG A 188 18.15 11.06 -19.46
CA ARG A 188 18.15 11.49 -20.87
C ARG A 188 17.85 12.99 -20.98
N LEU A 189 16.84 13.47 -20.26
CA LEU A 189 16.45 14.89 -20.24
C LEU A 189 17.53 15.80 -19.65
N GLU A 190 18.30 15.34 -18.65
CA GLU A 190 19.48 16.08 -18.14
C GLU A 190 20.51 16.36 -19.25
N ARG A 191 20.64 15.43 -20.20
CA ARG A 191 21.51 15.55 -21.37
C ARG A 191 20.84 16.27 -22.54
N THR A 192 19.63 16.79 -22.36
CA THR A 192 18.79 17.39 -23.41
C THR A 192 18.46 16.41 -24.53
N ASP A 193 18.49 15.10 -24.23
CA ASP A 193 18.07 14.08 -25.16
C ASP A 193 16.55 13.92 -25.11
N VAL A 194 15.90 14.68 -25.99
CA VAL A 194 14.45 14.71 -26.21
C VAL A 194 14.07 13.90 -27.46
N GLY A 195 14.91 12.95 -27.88
CA GLY A 195 14.68 12.14 -29.09
C GLY A 195 13.49 11.18 -28.98
N GLU A 196 13.25 10.44 -30.06
CA GLU A 196 12.12 9.48 -30.13
C GLU A 196 12.19 8.40 -29.03
N ILE A 197 13.38 7.95 -28.64
CA ILE A 197 13.54 6.96 -27.57
C ILE A 197 12.99 7.52 -26.25
N THR A 198 13.36 8.75 -25.89
CA THR A 198 12.88 9.41 -24.66
C THR A 198 11.36 9.54 -24.68
N GLN A 199 10.80 10.04 -25.79
CA GLN A 199 9.35 10.24 -25.94
C GLN A 199 8.57 8.92 -25.91
N ASN A 200 9.11 7.85 -26.50
CA ASN A 200 8.48 6.53 -26.47
C ASN A 200 8.45 5.97 -25.04
N ILE A 201 9.52 6.16 -24.26
CA ILE A 201 9.55 5.74 -22.85
C ILE A 201 8.52 6.56 -22.05
N GLU A 202 8.47 7.89 -22.22
CA GLU A 202 7.47 8.76 -21.57
C GLU A 202 6.03 8.38 -21.93
N ALA A 203 5.75 8.10 -23.21
CA ALA A 203 4.43 7.66 -23.67
C ALA A 203 4.02 6.32 -23.04
N ASP A 204 4.96 5.38 -22.94
CA ASP A 204 4.73 4.10 -22.29
C ASP A 204 4.47 4.27 -20.78
N ILE A 205 5.18 5.18 -20.10
CA ILE A 205 4.89 5.51 -18.69
C ILE A 205 3.45 6.01 -18.55
N VAL A 206 3.03 6.96 -19.40
CA VAL A 206 1.67 7.52 -19.40
C VAL A 206 0.62 6.43 -19.61
N GLU A 207 0.81 5.56 -20.60
CA GLU A 207 -0.10 4.43 -20.86
C GLU A 207 -0.21 3.50 -19.64
N SER A 208 0.93 3.18 -19.01
CA SER A 208 0.98 2.30 -17.85
C SER A 208 0.27 2.88 -16.62
N LEU A 209 0.47 4.18 -16.36
CA LEU A 209 -0.21 4.89 -15.28
C LEU A 209 -1.73 4.91 -15.49
N ARG A 210 -2.19 5.10 -16.73
CA ARG A 210 -3.63 5.04 -17.08
C ARG A 210 -4.22 3.66 -16.86
N GLU A 211 -3.53 2.60 -17.26
CA GLU A 211 -3.99 1.22 -17.04
C GLU A 211 -4.09 0.85 -15.56
N ILE A 212 -3.11 1.27 -14.75
CA ILE A 212 -3.15 1.09 -13.29
C ILE A 212 -4.35 1.83 -12.69
N LEU A 213 -4.57 3.09 -13.07
CA LEU A 213 -5.70 3.89 -12.61
C LEU A 213 -7.04 3.25 -12.98
N GLU A 214 -7.19 2.81 -14.23
CA GLU A 214 -8.42 2.16 -14.68
C GLU A 214 -8.70 0.89 -13.86
N ALA A 215 -7.67 0.10 -13.55
CA ALA A 215 -7.83 -1.08 -12.72
C ALA A 215 -8.21 -0.72 -11.27
N MET A 216 -7.60 0.29 -10.67
CA MET A 216 -7.92 0.74 -9.32
C MET A 216 -9.34 1.32 -9.22
N GLN A 217 -9.77 2.09 -10.21
CA GLN A 217 -11.12 2.65 -10.27
C GLN A 217 -12.18 1.55 -10.36
N LYS A 218 -11.94 0.53 -11.18
CA LYS A 218 -12.83 -0.65 -11.26
C LYS A 218 -12.91 -1.42 -9.95
N GLU A 219 -11.81 -1.50 -9.20
CA GLU A 219 -11.84 -2.13 -7.87
C GLU A 219 -12.60 -1.29 -6.84
N LEU A 220 -12.43 0.03 -6.86
CA LEU A 220 -13.19 0.95 -5.99
C LEU A 220 -14.69 0.90 -6.29
N GLU A 221 -15.09 0.84 -7.57
CA GLU A 221 -16.49 0.70 -7.98
C GLU A 221 -17.09 -0.61 -7.47
N LYS A 222 -16.39 -1.73 -7.66
CA LYS A 222 -16.83 -3.04 -7.13
C LYS A 222 -16.98 -3.06 -5.62
N LEU A 223 -16.11 -2.40 -4.88
CA LEU A 223 -16.23 -2.29 -3.42
C LEU A 223 -17.49 -1.50 -3.03
N LYS A 224 -17.85 -0.45 -3.78
CA LYS A 224 -19.09 0.32 -3.54
C LYS A 224 -20.34 -0.53 -3.83
N ASP A 225 -20.34 -1.27 -4.94
CA ASP A 225 -21.45 -2.15 -5.32
C ASP A 225 -21.66 -3.28 -4.30
N GLN A 226 -20.56 -3.86 -3.81
CA GLN A 226 -20.61 -4.90 -2.77
C GLN A 226 -21.18 -4.38 -1.46
N LYS A 227 -20.84 -3.14 -1.06
CA LYS A 227 -21.42 -2.50 0.13
C LYS A 227 -22.93 -2.26 -0.02
N GLN A 228 -23.41 -1.92 -1.21
CA GLN A 228 -24.85 -1.76 -1.47
C GLN A 228 -25.59 -3.10 -1.47
N GLN A 229 -25.00 -4.17 -2.00
CA GLN A 229 -25.63 -5.49 -2.05
C GLN A 229 -25.65 -6.21 -0.70
N GLN A 230 -24.68 -5.97 0.20
CA GLN A 230 -24.67 -6.54 1.55
C GLN A 230 -25.82 -6.03 2.44
N GLN A 231 -26.54 -4.97 2.05
CA GLN A 231 -27.76 -4.53 2.76
C GLN A 231 -29.02 -5.37 2.40
N GLN A 232 -28.96 -6.30 1.44
CA GLN A 232 -30.14 -7.07 1.01
C GLN A 232 -30.07 -8.60 1.16
N GLN A 233 -28.92 -9.24 1.41
CA GLN A 233 -28.84 -10.70 1.58
C GLN A 233 -27.81 -11.16 2.62
N GLN A 234 -28.20 -12.19 3.40
CA GLN A 234 -27.39 -12.88 4.40
C GLN A 234 -26.23 -13.66 3.78
N GLN A 235 -25.04 -13.42 4.36
CA GLN A 235 -23.88 -14.32 4.53
C GLN A 235 -23.67 -15.43 3.47
N GLU A 236 -22.92 -15.10 2.43
CA GLU A 236 -21.91 -16.03 1.91
C GLU A 236 -20.55 -15.67 2.51
N GLU A 237 -19.81 -16.68 2.96
CA GLU A 237 -18.39 -16.59 3.36
C GLU A 237 -17.53 -16.15 2.16
N LYS A 238 -17.49 -14.84 1.90
CA LYS A 238 -16.52 -14.27 0.97
C LYS A 238 -15.14 -14.30 1.64
N LYS A 239 -14.23 -15.08 1.05
CA LYS A 239 -12.79 -15.06 1.36
C LYS A 239 -12.26 -13.62 1.36
N PRO A 240 -11.27 -13.30 2.21
CA PRO A 240 -10.65 -11.98 2.23
C PRO A 240 -10.20 -11.60 0.82
N SER A 241 -10.66 -10.42 0.38
CA SER A 241 -10.50 -9.98 -0.99
C SER A 241 -9.20 -9.17 -1.12
N ARG A 242 -8.30 -9.66 -1.98
CA ARG A 242 -7.04 -9.01 -2.36
C ARG A 242 -7.25 -7.56 -2.79
N LEU A 243 -6.28 -6.65 -2.58
CA LEU A 243 -6.36 -5.25 -3.02
C LEU A 243 -6.83 -5.13 -4.46
N VAL A 244 -6.33 -6.00 -5.34
CA VAL A 244 -6.75 -6.09 -6.74
C VAL A 244 -7.16 -7.52 -7.09
N ASN A 245 -8.25 -7.67 -7.84
CA ASN A 245 -8.72 -8.98 -8.28
C ASN A 245 -7.75 -9.68 -9.27
N LYS A 246 -7.83 -11.02 -9.34
CA LYS A 246 -6.98 -11.86 -10.23
C LYS A 246 -7.08 -11.52 -11.72
N LEU A 247 -8.25 -11.09 -12.20
CA LEU A 247 -8.42 -10.72 -13.61
C LEU A 247 -7.66 -9.43 -13.94
N ALA A 248 -7.63 -8.46 -13.02
CA ALA A 248 -6.87 -7.24 -13.17
C ALA A 248 -5.34 -7.52 -13.09
N GLU A 249 -4.90 -8.44 -12.23
CA GLU A 249 -3.51 -8.94 -12.24
C GLU A 249 -3.11 -9.55 -13.59
N LEU A 250 -3.95 -10.43 -14.16
CA LEU A 250 -3.69 -11.04 -15.47
C LEU A 250 -3.69 -10.03 -16.60
N LYS A 251 -4.60 -9.04 -16.56
CA LYS A 251 -4.60 -7.93 -17.53
C LYS A 251 -3.33 -7.10 -17.42
N MET A 252 -2.84 -6.86 -16.20
CA MET A 252 -1.60 -6.12 -15.97
C MET A 252 -0.38 -6.89 -16.52
N LEU A 253 -0.26 -8.19 -16.24
CA LEU A 253 0.80 -9.04 -16.83
C LEU A 253 0.74 -9.04 -18.36
N ARG A 254 -0.47 -9.12 -18.92
CA ARG A 254 -0.66 -9.02 -20.38
C ARG A 254 -0.14 -7.67 -20.88
N SER A 255 -0.52 -6.54 -20.29
CA SER A 255 -0.01 -5.22 -20.68
C SER A 255 1.52 -5.18 -20.65
N LEU A 256 2.14 -5.63 -19.55
CA LEU A 256 3.59 -5.67 -19.41
C LEU A 256 4.24 -6.47 -20.56
N GLN A 257 3.71 -7.65 -20.87
CA GLN A 257 4.22 -8.48 -21.97
C GLN A 257 4.05 -7.81 -23.34
N TYR A 258 2.91 -7.13 -23.58
CA TYR A 258 2.68 -6.40 -24.82
C TYR A 258 3.65 -5.22 -24.96
N ARG A 259 3.91 -4.46 -23.89
CA ARG A 259 4.88 -3.36 -23.89
C ARG A 259 6.30 -3.85 -24.15
N VAL A 260 6.74 -4.91 -23.47
CA VAL A 260 8.06 -5.52 -23.72
C VAL A 260 8.17 -5.95 -25.19
N ASN A 261 7.13 -6.58 -25.76
CA ASN A 261 7.13 -6.97 -27.16
C ASN A 261 7.18 -5.77 -28.12
N ARG A 262 6.39 -4.72 -27.85
CA ARG A 262 6.34 -3.48 -28.65
C ARG A 262 7.68 -2.78 -28.66
N ARG A 263 8.29 -2.54 -27.49
CA ARG A 263 9.61 -1.92 -27.37
C ARG A 263 10.72 -2.76 -28.03
N THR A 264 10.67 -4.09 -27.87
CA THR A 264 11.64 -4.99 -28.52
C THR A 264 11.57 -4.85 -30.05
N LYS A 265 10.35 -4.81 -30.62
CA LYS A 265 10.17 -4.57 -32.06
C LYS A 265 10.63 -3.20 -32.49
N GLN A 266 10.39 -2.15 -31.70
CA GLN A 266 10.86 -0.80 -31.99
C GLN A 266 12.39 -0.73 -32.00
N MET A 267 13.05 -1.25 -30.96
CA MET A 267 14.51 -1.29 -30.90
C MET A 267 15.10 -2.14 -32.04
N GLY A 268 14.48 -3.26 -32.38
CA GLY A 268 14.90 -4.09 -33.51
C GLY A 268 14.86 -3.40 -34.87
N ARG A 269 14.01 -2.38 -35.06
CA ARG A 269 14.01 -1.56 -36.30
C ARG A 269 15.16 -0.58 -36.38
N LEU A 270 15.82 -0.27 -35.26
CA LEU A 270 16.98 0.61 -35.18
C LEU A 270 18.31 -0.17 -35.33
N VAL A 271 18.24 -1.49 -35.47
CA VAL A 271 19.40 -2.37 -35.64
C VAL A 271 19.57 -2.68 -37.12
N ASP A 272 20.61 -2.11 -37.73
CA ASP A 272 21.02 -2.46 -39.09
C ASP A 272 21.94 -3.70 -39.05
N GLY A 273 21.43 -4.86 -39.48
CA GLY A 273 22.17 -6.13 -39.55
C GLY A 273 21.92 -7.06 -38.35
N GLU A 274 22.88 -7.94 -38.05
CA GLU A 274 22.73 -8.97 -37.00
C GLU A 274 23.01 -8.44 -35.57
N GLN A 275 23.68 -7.29 -35.42
CA GLN A 275 24.11 -6.77 -34.13
C GLN A 275 23.82 -5.27 -33.99
N ALA A 276 23.30 -4.89 -32.81
CA ALA A 276 23.17 -3.49 -32.43
C ALA A 276 24.54 -2.89 -32.11
N LEU A 277 24.96 -1.88 -32.87
CA LEU A 277 26.23 -1.18 -32.66
C LEU A 277 26.07 0.07 -31.78
N ASP A 278 24.87 0.64 -31.75
CA ASP A 278 24.55 1.81 -30.93
C ASP A 278 24.43 1.40 -29.44
N ALA A 279 25.22 2.05 -28.59
CA ALA A 279 25.30 1.74 -27.16
C ALA A 279 23.98 1.98 -26.40
N ASP A 280 23.19 2.98 -26.82
CA ASP A 280 21.87 3.25 -26.24
C ASP A 280 20.90 2.13 -26.61
N VAL A 281 20.89 1.69 -27.87
CA VAL A 281 20.04 0.57 -28.33
C VAL A 281 20.42 -0.73 -27.60
N VAL A 282 21.71 -1.02 -27.44
CA VAL A 282 22.19 -2.18 -26.68
C VAL A 282 21.73 -2.12 -25.22
N SER A 283 21.83 -0.95 -24.58
CA SER A 283 21.37 -0.76 -23.20
C SER A 283 19.86 -1.00 -23.08
N GLN A 284 19.05 -0.47 -24.01
CA GLN A 284 17.60 -0.68 -24.02
C GLN A 284 17.24 -2.16 -24.22
N LEU A 285 17.92 -2.87 -25.12
CA LEU A 285 17.69 -4.31 -25.35
C LEU A 285 18.02 -5.15 -24.11
N ARG A 286 19.08 -4.82 -23.38
CA ARG A 286 19.41 -5.49 -22.09
C ARG A 286 18.31 -5.26 -21.06
N GLN A 287 17.84 -4.03 -20.89
CA GLN A 287 16.74 -3.72 -19.99
C GLN A 287 15.45 -4.48 -20.36
N LEU A 288 15.14 -4.60 -21.65
CA LEU A 288 13.99 -5.38 -22.12
C LEU A 288 14.12 -6.87 -21.81
N SER A 289 15.32 -7.44 -21.90
CA SER A 289 15.59 -8.82 -21.51
C SER A 289 15.35 -9.04 -20.01
N GLU A 290 15.83 -8.14 -19.16
CA GLU A 290 15.58 -8.19 -17.71
C GLU A 290 14.09 -8.09 -17.38
N ARG A 291 13.36 -7.19 -18.06
CA ARG A 291 11.90 -7.06 -17.91
C ARG A 291 11.16 -8.31 -18.35
N GLN A 292 11.55 -8.92 -19.46
CA GLN A 292 10.95 -10.18 -19.90
C GLN A 292 11.11 -11.28 -18.83
N ALA A 293 12.29 -11.37 -18.22
CA ALA A 293 12.53 -12.30 -17.12
C ALA A 293 11.70 -11.97 -15.87
N LYS A 294 11.53 -10.69 -15.52
CA LYS A 294 10.65 -10.28 -14.41
C LYS A 294 9.18 -10.60 -14.69
N VAL A 295 8.67 -10.31 -15.89
CA VAL A 295 7.30 -10.64 -16.31
C VAL A 295 7.06 -12.16 -16.26
N GLN A 296 8.03 -12.95 -16.71
CA GLN A 296 7.96 -14.41 -16.60
C GLN A 296 7.88 -14.88 -15.14
N ARG A 297 8.70 -14.32 -14.24
CA ARG A 297 8.65 -14.64 -12.80
C ARG A 297 7.30 -14.25 -12.20
N ALA A 298 6.83 -13.03 -12.43
CA ALA A 298 5.53 -12.55 -11.94
C ALA A 298 4.37 -13.43 -12.45
N THR A 299 4.45 -13.90 -13.70
CA THR A 299 3.47 -14.84 -14.28
C THR A 299 3.50 -16.19 -13.57
N HIS A 300 4.70 -16.73 -13.30
CA HIS A 300 4.87 -17.97 -12.57
C HIS A 300 4.35 -17.85 -11.12
N ASP A 301 4.68 -16.77 -10.43
CA ASP A 301 4.27 -16.54 -9.04
C ASP A 301 2.74 -16.39 -8.93
N LEU A 302 2.12 -15.70 -9.89
CA LEU A 302 0.65 -15.63 -9.98
C LEU A 302 0.01 -16.99 -10.25
N ALA A 303 0.61 -17.81 -11.12
CA ALA A 303 0.08 -19.13 -11.47
C ALA A 303 0.22 -20.16 -10.34
N THR A 304 1.32 -20.07 -9.56
CA THR A 304 1.61 -20.98 -8.44
C THR A 304 0.99 -20.54 -7.12
N GLY A 305 0.40 -19.34 -7.06
CA GLY A 305 -0.22 -18.82 -5.85
C GLY A 305 0.80 -18.56 -4.73
N LYS A 306 2.05 -18.26 -5.07
CA LYS A 306 3.15 -18.10 -4.09
C LYS A 306 2.93 -16.95 -3.09
N ASN A 307 1.96 -16.09 -3.36
CA ASN A 307 1.49 -14.98 -2.53
C ASN A 307 0.03 -15.18 -2.02
N GLU A 308 -0.51 -16.41 -2.04
CA GLU A 308 -1.75 -16.82 -1.34
C GLU A 308 -1.44 -17.61 -0.07
#